data_AF-A0A2N2I4B4-F1
#
_entry.id   AF-A0A2N2I4B4-F1
#
_cell.length_a   1.000
_cell.length_b   1.000
_cell.length_c   1.000
_cell.angle_alpha   90.00
_cell.angle_beta   90.00
_cell.angle_gamma   90.00
#
_symmetry.space_group_name_H-M   'P 1'
#
loop_
_entity.id
_entity.type
_entity.pdbx_description
1 polymer ?
#
loop_
_entity_poly.entity_id
_entity_poly.type
_entity_poly.pdbx_seq_one_letter_code
_entity_poly.pdbx_strand_id
1 'polypeptide(L)'
;GLYEREFLGTTSICQGDSGGPAISSDYAVMGVTSRGGNCYGNDNIWTRPDGFVELVDEAMVYAGSTYQDEAGNLHDGTGAGGTGGSGGAGGTGGAGGTGGTAGTGATGGAGGTGGTPGTGGTENPGPSCGDQGPCPPDATCVVDPASNAQVCGMTCNDAIPCPQGAVCDPSLGVCVHEETVPTSNADSGASSDGSCGVVSPRGSTKGGLAGLVLLGLGLTALRRRRR
;
A
#
# COMPACT_ATOMS: atom_id res chain seq x y z
N GLY A 1 21.97 -12.45 -4.59
CA GLY A 1 22.08 -12.78 -3.16
C GLY A 1 20.85 -12.23 -2.47
N LEU A 2 20.31 -12.95 -1.49
CA LEU A 2 19.17 -12.48 -0.70
C LEU A 2 19.61 -11.28 0.14
N TYR A 3 18.74 -10.28 0.27
CA TYR A 3 18.96 -9.20 1.23
C TYR A 3 18.64 -9.69 2.65
N GLU A 4 19.17 -9.02 3.67
CA GLU A 4 18.98 -9.37 5.09
C GLU A 4 17.50 -9.44 5.52
N ARG A 5 16.63 -8.71 4.80
CA ARG A 5 15.18 -8.61 5.04
C ARG A 5 14.37 -9.46 4.08
N GLU A 6 14.96 -10.50 3.50
CA GLU A 6 14.31 -11.36 2.53
C GLU A 6 14.53 -12.84 2.83
N PHE A 7 13.59 -13.67 2.39
CA PHE A 7 13.73 -15.13 2.42
C PHE A 7 13.21 -15.77 1.13
N LEU A 8 13.70 -16.99 0.86
CA LEU A 8 13.19 -17.82 -0.23
C LEU A 8 11.98 -18.59 0.26
N GLY A 9 10.86 -18.42 -0.43
CA GLY A 9 9.67 -19.23 -0.25
C GLY A 9 9.61 -20.33 -1.31
N THR A 10 9.20 -21.52 -0.89
CA THR A 10 9.07 -22.69 -1.77
C THR A 10 7.72 -22.76 -2.50
N THR A 11 6.81 -21.85 -2.19
CA THR A 11 5.49 -21.77 -2.82
C THR A 11 5.58 -20.91 -4.07
N SER A 12 5.00 -21.39 -5.17
CA SER A 12 4.90 -20.65 -6.43
C SER A 12 4.08 -19.37 -6.26
N ILE A 13 4.58 -18.27 -6.82
CA ILE A 13 3.86 -17.00 -6.97
C ILE A 13 3.81 -16.62 -8.44
N CYS A 14 2.76 -15.93 -8.84
CA CYS A 14 2.53 -15.46 -10.20
C CYS A 14 2.59 -13.93 -10.29
N GLN A 15 2.61 -13.45 -11.53
CA GLN A 15 2.36 -12.02 -11.78
C GLN A 15 0.99 -11.63 -11.25
N GLY A 16 0.96 -10.56 -10.46
CA GLY A 16 -0.24 -10.12 -9.73
C GLY A 16 -0.21 -10.43 -8.23
N ASP A 17 0.60 -11.38 -7.78
CA ASP A 17 0.65 -11.76 -6.36
C ASP A 17 1.53 -10.81 -5.51
N SER A 18 2.25 -9.88 -6.14
CA SER A 18 3.11 -8.91 -5.46
C SER A 18 2.33 -8.13 -4.39
N GLY A 19 2.83 -8.12 -3.16
CA GLY A 19 2.15 -7.55 -2.00
C GLY A 19 1.24 -8.51 -1.24
N GLY A 20 1.00 -9.72 -1.78
CA GLY A 20 0.26 -10.77 -1.09
C GLY A 20 0.99 -11.27 0.16
N PRO A 21 0.26 -11.61 1.25
CA PRO A 21 0.89 -12.08 2.47
C PRO A 21 1.20 -13.59 2.43
N ALA A 22 2.37 -13.99 2.93
CA ALA A 22 2.62 -15.35 3.40
C ALA A 22 2.16 -15.44 4.86
N ILE A 23 1.29 -16.41 5.15
CA ILE A 23 0.67 -16.59 6.46
C ILE A 23 1.28 -17.82 7.14
N SER A 24 1.67 -17.67 8.41
CA SER A 24 2.14 -18.77 9.25
C SER A 24 0.99 -19.66 9.72
N SER A 25 1.29 -20.82 10.31
CA SER A 25 0.26 -21.68 10.94
C SER A 25 -0.51 -21.00 12.07
N ASP A 26 0.07 -19.95 12.67
CA ASP A 26 -0.52 -19.17 13.75
C ASP A 26 -1.23 -17.90 13.25
N TYR A 27 -1.53 -17.84 11.94
CA TYR A 27 -2.20 -16.72 11.27
C TYR A 27 -1.43 -15.39 11.28
N ALA A 28 -0.12 -15.41 11.55
CA ALA A 28 0.73 -14.23 11.45
C ALA A 28 1.24 -14.02 10.02
N VAL A 29 1.42 -12.75 9.62
CA VAL A 29 2.09 -12.43 8.35
C VAL A 29 3.59 -12.61 8.53
N MET A 30 4.15 -13.65 7.90
CA MET A 30 5.59 -13.95 7.97
C MET A 30 6.38 -13.48 6.74
N GLY A 31 5.67 -13.06 5.69
CA GLY A 31 6.27 -12.61 4.46
C GLY A 31 5.32 -11.78 3.62
N VAL A 32 5.87 -10.91 2.79
CA VAL A 32 5.12 -10.22 1.73
C VAL A 32 5.75 -10.56 0.40
N THR A 33 4.96 -11.04 -0.55
CA THR A 33 5.41 -11.41 -1.89
C THR A 33 6.12 -10.21 -2.53
N SER A 34 7.42 -10.36 -2.84
CA SER A 34 8.21 -9.30 -3.45
C SER A 34 8.42 -9.54 -4.94
N ARG A 35 9.07 -10.66 -5.27
CA ARG A 35 9.43 -11.02 -6.64
C ARG A 35 9.68 -12.51 -6.74
N GLY A 36 9.52 -13.08 -7.92
CA GLY A 36 9.74 -14.49 -8.16
C GLY A 36 10.21 -14.77 -9.57
N GLY A 37 10.51 -16.04 -9.83
CA GLY A 37 10.81 -16.53 -11.16
C GLY A 37 9.55 -16.67 -12.01
N ASN A 38 9.32 -17.86 -12.54
CA ASN A 38 8.06 -18.19 -13.22
C ASN A 38 7.00 -18.67 -12.22
N CYS A 39 5.73 -18.67 -12.63
CA CYS A 39 4.57 -19.19 -11.90
C CYS A 39 4.68 -20.65 -11.42
N TYR A 40 5.73 -21.37 -11.80
CA TYR A 40 5.92 -22.79 -11.56
C TYR A 40 7.21 -23.08 -10.78
N GLY A 41 7.94 -22.04 -10.39
CA GLY A 41 9.24 -22.14 -9.75
C GLY A 41 9.15 -21.92 -8.24
N ASN A 42 10.17 -22.39 -7.54
CA ASN A 42 10.30 -22.31 -6.08
C ASN A 42 11.35 -21.28 -5.65
N ASP A 43 11.77 -20.41 -6.57
CA ASP A 43 12.81 -19.39 -6.35
C ASP A 43 12.17 -18.03 -6.07
N ASN A 44 11.18 -18.02 -5.18
CA ASN A 44 10.38 -16.85 -4.90
C ASN A 44 10.90 -16.12 -3.68
N ILE A 45 10.99 -14.80 -3.78
CA ILE A 45 11.57 -13.93 -2.77
C ILE A 45 10.44 -13.18 -2.06
N TRP A 46 10.49 -13.27 -0.74
CA TRP A 46 9.52 -12.67 0.16
C TRP A 46 10.23 -11.66 1.05
N THR A 47 9.61 -10.50 1.25
CA THR A 47 10.07 -9.50 2.22
C THR A 47 9.68 -9.95 3.62
N ARG A 48 10.63 -9.96 4.56
CA ARG A 48 10.37 -10.26 5.98
C ARG A 48 9.78 -9.04 6.69
N PRO A 49 8.58 -9.13 7.29
CA PRO A 49 7.98 -8.01 8.02
C PRO A 49 8.74 -7.62 9.30
N ASP A 50 9.46 -8.56 9.91
CA ASP A 50 10.24 -8.32 11.14
C ASP A 50 11.29 -7.20 10.99
N GLY A 51 11.84 -7.01 9.80
CA GLY A 51 12.72 -5.89 9.49
C GLY A 51 12.05 -4.52 9.49
N PHE A 52 10.72 -4.46 9.52
CA PHE A 52 9.90 -3.24 9.42
C PHE A 52 8.99 -3.02 10.63
N VAL A 53 9.22 -3.72 11.75
CA VAL A 53 8.37 -3.64 12.95
C VAL A 53 8.17 -2.20 13.44
N GLU A 54 9.23 -1.38 13.49
CA GLU A 54 9.10 0.03 13.91
C GLU A 54 8.12 0.83 13.04
N LEU A 55 8.14 0.60 11.72
CA LEU A 55 7.22 1.26 10.78
C LEU A 55 5.80 0.72 10.92
N VAL A 56 5.66 -0.60 11.12
CA VAL A 56 4.36 -1.25 11.32
C VAL A 56 3.72 -0.77 12.62
N ASP A 57 4.48 -0.69 13.71
CA ASP A 57 4.01 -0.18 15.00
C ASP A 57 3.52 1.27 14.86
N GLU A 58 4.30 2.16 14.22
CA GLU A 58 3.89 3.54 13.97
C GLU A 58 2.58 3.62 13.17
N ALA A 59 2.45 2.81 12.13
CA ALA A 59 1.23 2.74 11.32
C ALA A 59 0.02 2.24 12.12
N MET A 60 0.21 1.28 13.02
CA MET A 60 -0.85 0.71 13.84
C MET A 60 -1.32 1.67 14.93
N VAL A 61 -0.40 2.43 15.55
CA VAL A 61 -0.74 3.55 16.44
C VAL A 61 -1.59 4.57 15.70
N TYR A 62 -1.15 4.97 14.50
CA TYR A 62 -1.88 5.95 13.70
C TYR A 62 -3.27 5.45 13.31
N ALA A 63 -3.40 4.16 12.98
CA ALA A 63 -4.67 3.53 12.66
C ALA A 63 -5.57 3.25 13.88
N GLY A 64 -5.03 3.30 15.11
CA GLY A 64 -5.74 2.86 16.32
C GLY A 64 -6.06 1.37 16.30
N SER A 65 -5.15 0.55 15.74
CA SER A 65 -5.34 -0.89 15.52
C SER A 65 -4.24 -1.72 16.20
N THR A 66 -4.42 -3.04 16.22
CA THR A 66 -3.46 -4.02 16.71
C THR A 66 -3.08 -5.02 15.63
N TYR A 67 -1.92 -5.68 15.73
CA TYR A 67 -1.52 -6.81 14.89
C TYR A 67 -0.85 -7.92 15.71
N GLN A 68 -0.78 -9.13 15.16
CA GLN A 68 -0.12 -10.27 15.79
C GLN A 68 1.18 -10.58 15.05
N ASP A 69 2.28 -10.73 15.79
CA ASP A 69 3.58 -11.12 15.22
C ASP A 69 3.72 -12.64 15.03
N GLU A 70 4.83 -13.07 14.41
CA GLU A 70 5.14 -14.49 14.17
C GLU A 70 5.30 -15.31 15.46
N ALA A 71 5.57 -14.68 16.61
CA ALA A 71 5.66 -15.33 17.92
C ALA A 71 4.30 -15.39 18.64
N GLY A 72 3.24 -14.89 18.00
CA GLY A 72 1.90 -14.85 18.54
C GLY A 72 1.66 -13.72 19.55
N ASN A 73 2.57 -12.75 19.65
CA ASN A 73 2.37 -11.58 20.51
C ASN A 73 1.45 -10.59 19.80
N LEU A 74 0.47 -10.08 20.54
CA LEU A 74 -0.38 -8.99 20.08
C LEU A 74 0.31 -7.65 20.35
N HIS A 75 0.50 -6.86 19.31
CA HIS A 75 1.04 -5.51 19.33
C HIS A 75 -0.10 -4.53 19.12
N ASP A 76 -0.26 -3.58 20.03
CA ASP A 76 -1.25 -2.49 19.95
C ASP A 76 -0.65 -1.21 19.36
N GLY A 77 0.52 -1.32 18.72
CA GLY A 77 1.33 -0.19 18.27
C GLY A 77 1.99 0.59 19.41
N THR A 78 1.62 0.38 20.68
CA THR A 78 2.22 1.09 21.83
C THR A 78 3.57 0.49 22.26
N GLY A 79 4.02 -0.56 21.55
CA GLY A 79 5.27 -1.27 21.74
C GLY A 79 6.48 -0.35 21.82
N ALA A 80 6.96 -0.16 23.06
CA ALA A 80 8.28 0.33 23.46
C ALA A 80 8.95 1.34 22.51
N GLY A 81 8.38 2.55 22.44
CA GLY A 81 9.15 3.79 22.39
C GLY A 81 10.41 3.74 21.53
N GLY A 82 10.23 3.71 20.22
CA GLY A 82 11.11 4.51 19.39
C GLY A 82 11.07 5.91 19.99
N THR A 83 12.13 6.33 20.68
CA THR A 83 12.27 7.70 21.15
C THR A 83 12.22 8.54 19.88
N GLY A 84 11.02 9.03 19.54
CA GLY A 84 10.82 9.93 18.43
C GLY A 84 11.93 10.95 18.52
N GLY A 85 12.80 10.96 17.49
CA GLY A 85 14.08 11.64 17.53
C GLY A 85 13.88 12.99 18.19
N SER A 86 14.50 13.19 19.36
CA SER A 86 14.26 14.34 20.21
C SER A 86 14.31 15.58 19.33
N GLY A 87 13.14 16.22 19.12
CA GLY A 87 13.07 17.51 18.46
C GLY A 87 14.10 18.38 19.16
N GLY A 88 15.11 18.84 18.40
CA GLY A 88 16.30 19.46 18.96
C GLY A 88 15.91 20.47 20.03
N ALA A 89 16.46 20.30 21.23
CA ALA A 89 16.19 21.18 22.35
C ALA A 89 16.28 22.63 21.88
N GLY A 90 15.15 23.34 21.91
CA GLY A 90 15.11 24.77 21.64
C GLY A 90 16.11 25.44 22.56
N GLY A 91 17.14 26.06 21.97
CA GLY A 91 18.23 26.67 22.71
C GLY A 91 17.69 27.58 23.81
N THR A 92 18.23 27.43 25.02
CA THR A 92 17.94 28.33 26.13
C THR A 92 18.20 29.77 25.68
N GLY A 93 17.16 30.60 25.71
CA GLY A 93 17.25 32.00 25.34
C GLY A 93 18.32 32.70 26.18
N GLY A 94 19.38 33.15 25.52
CA GLY A 94 20.34 34.06 26.12
C GLY A 94 19.65 35.37 26.47
N ALA A 95 19.80 35.80 27.72
CA ALA A 95 19.40 37.13 28.13
C ALA A 95 20.27 38.18 27.41
N GLY A 96 19.62 39.12 26.73
CA GLY A 96 20.20 40.42 26.36
C GLY A 96 21.07 40.43 25.10
N GLY A 97 20.43 40.65 23.96
CA GLY A 97 21.12 41.03 22.72
C GLY A 97 20.12 41.22 21.58
N THR A 98 19.84 42.47 21.24
CA THR A 98 18.89 42.83 20.18
C THR A 98 19.38 42.39 18.80
N GLY A 99 18.56 41.59 18.10
CA GLY A 99 18.41 41.66 16.64
C GLY A 99 19.30 40.76 15.79
N GLY A 100 19.11 39.44 15.87
CA GLY A 100 19.49 38.48 14.82
C GLY A 100 18.24 37.82 14.25
N THR A 101 18.13 37.74 12.93
CA THR A 101 17.00 37.15 12.20
C THR A 101 16.81 35.69 12.59
N ALA A 102 15.57 35.31 12.89
CA ALA A 102 15.19 33.93 13.22
C ALA A 102 15.52 32.99 12.06
N GLY A 103 16.23 31.90 12.35
CA GLY A 103 16.31 30.75 11.45
C GLY A 103 14.91 30.17 11.27
N THR A 104 14.51 29.96 10.01
CA THR A 104 13.27 29.27 9.68
C THR A 104 13.34 27.86 10.26
N GLY A 105 12.53 27.61 11.30
CA GLY A 105 12.31 26.28 11.84
C GLY A 105 11.86 25.33 10.72
N ALA A 106 12.29 24.08 10.82
CA ALA A 106 11.82 23.01 9.97
C ALA A 106 10.29 23.00 9.96
N THR A 107 9.70 23.16 8.77
CA THR A 107 8.28 22.89 8.53
C THR A 107 8.01 21.45 8.91
N GLY A 108 7.15 21.25 9.92
CA GLY A 108 6.58 19.95 10.22
C GLY A 108 5.92 19.37 8.97
N GLY A 109 6.19 18.09 8.70
CA GLY A 109 5.57 17.37 7.60
C GLY A 109 4.05 17.44 7.73
N ALA A 110 3.40 17.92 6.67
CA ALA A 110 1.95 17.91 6.57
C ALA A 110 1.45 16.46 6.59
N GLY A 111 0.47 16.20 7.45
CA GLY A 111 -0.19 14.90 7.56
C GLY A 111 -0.79 14.47 6.23
N GLY A 112 -0.51 13.21 5.85
CA GLY A 112 -1.19 12.56 4.74
C GLY A 112 -2.66 12.38 5.09
N THR A 113 -3.54 12.91 4.25
CA THR A 113 -4.98 12.63 4.32
C THR A 113 -5.25 11.19 3.94
N GLY A 114 -6.20 10.58 4.67
CA GLY A 114 -6.51 9.16 4.68
C GLY A 114 -6.61 8.48 3.31
N GLY A 115 -6.05 7.27 3.25
CA GLY A 115 -6.24 6.34 2.15
C GLY A 115 -7.72 6.00 2.00
N THR A 116 -8.20 6.06 0.76
CA THR A 116 -9.48 5.48 0.34
C THR A 116 -9.34 3.96 0.38
N PRO A 117 -10.36 3.19 0.83
CA PRO A 117 -10.31 1.73 0.80
C PRO A 117 -10.07 1.25 -0.63
N GLY A 118 -9.01 0.45 -0.83
CA GLY A 118 -8.66 -0.11 -2.12
C GLY A 118 -9.73 -1.08 -2.63
N THR A 119 -10.25 -0.82 -3.82
CA THR A 119 -11.08 -1.74 -4.61
C THR A 119 -10.18 -2.66 -5.44
N GLY A 120 -10.42 -3.97 -5.37
CA GLY A 120 -10.11 -4.92 -6.45
C GLY A 120 -8.84 -5.76 -6.29
N GLY A 121 -8.84 -6.71 -5.35
CA GLY A 121 -8.09 -7.94 -5.58
C GLY A 121 -8.83 -8.76 -6.63
N THR A 122 -8.12 -9.30 -7.63
CA THR A 122 -8.66 -10.32 -8.53
C THR A 122 -9.21 -11.46 -7.69
N GLU A 123 -10.48 -11.77 -7.95
CA GLU A 123 -11.29 -12.69 -7.17
C GLU A 123 -10.62 -14.06 -7.18
N ASN A 124 -10.13 -14.51 -6.03
CA ASN A 124 -9.75 -15.90 -5.84
C ASN A 124 -10.94 -16.76 -6.31
N PRO A 125 -10.71 -17.88 -7.03
CA PRO A 125 -11.77 -18.84 -7.31
C PRO A 125 -12.49 -19.12 -6.00
N GLY A 126 -13.82 -18.92 -5.99
CA GLY A 126 -14.62 -19.06 -4.78
C GLY A 126 -14.34 -20.39 -4.06
N PRO A 127 -14.57 -20.48 -2.74
CA PRO A 127 -14.30 -21.70 -1.99
C PRO A 127 -14.93 -22.91 -2.69
N SER A 128 -14.14 -23.98 -2.84
CA SER A 128 -14.62 -25.23 -3.41
C SER A 128 -15.72 -25.83 -2.53
N CYS A 129 -16.70 -26.46 -3.16
CA CYS A 129 -17.85 -27.04 -2.48
C CYS A 129 -18.02 -28.53 -2.83
N GLY A 130 -18.95 -29.20 -2.13
CA GLY A 130 -19.18 -30.64 -2.29
C GLY A 130 -18.54 -31.41 -1.14
N ASP A 131 -17.54 -32.23 -1.45
CA ASP A 131 -16.82 -33.03 -0.45
C ASP A 131 -16.10 -32.17 0.61
N GLN A 132 -15.82 -30.91 0.28
CA GLN A 132 -15.19 -29.92 1.16
C GLN A 132 -16.19 -29.17 2.07
N GLY A 133 -17.49 -29.46 1.95
CA GLY A 133 -18.54 -28.89 2.79
C GLY A 133 -19.55 -28.01 2.03
N PRO A 134 -20.60 -27.55 2.74
CA PRO A 134 -21.64 -26.71 2.15
C PRO A 134 -21.14 -25.30 1.87
N CYS A 135 -21.70 -24.68 0.83
CA CYS A 135 -21.51 -23.26 0.55
C CYS A 135 -22.11 -22.37 1.66
N PRO A 136 -21.66 -21.11 1.76
CA PRO A 136 -22.32 -20.08 2.57
C PRO A 136 -23.82 -19.95 2.23
N PRO A 137 -24.66 -19.43 3.13
CA PRO A 137 -26.13 -19.42 2.97
C PRO A 137 -26.66 -18.72 1.70
N ASP A 138 -25.85 -17.89 1.03
CA ASP A 138 -26.21 -17.14 -0.17
C ASP A 138 -25.47 -17.63 -1.43
N ALA A 139 -24.85 -18.82 -1.36
CA ALA A 139 -24.13 -19.42 -2.47
C ALA A 139 -24.61 -20.84 -2.74
N THR A 140 -24.71 -21.18 -4.02
CA THR A 140 -25.06 -22.52 -4.49
C THR A 140 -23.83 -23.19 -5.06
N CYS A 141 -23.65 -24.47 -4.74
CA CYS A 141 -22.58 -25.26 -5.29
C CYS A 141 -22.85 -25.58 -6.76
N VAL A 142 -22.00 -25.09 -7.65
CA VAL A 142 -22.12 -25.29 -9.10
C VAL A 142 -20.86 -25.96 -9.65
N VAL A 143 -21.03 -26.79 -10.67
CA VAL A 143 -19.91 -27.37 -11.40
C VAL A 143 -19.50 -26.38 -12.47
N ASP A 144 -18.29 -25.85 -12.37
CA ASP A 144 -17.69 -25.04 -13.42
C ASP A 144 -17.47 -25.92 -14.66
N PRO A 145 -18.09 -25.61 -15.81
CA PRO A 145 -17.97 -26.42 -17.02
C PRO A 145 -16.57 -26.40 -17.62
N ALA A 146 -15.75 -25.38 -17.33
CA ALA A 146 -14.38 -25.29 -17.85
C ALA A 146 -13.43 -26.24 -17.11
N SER A 147 -13.52 -26.27 -15.78
CA SER A 147 -12.60 -27.02 -14.92
C SER A 147 -13.16 -28.34 -14.39
N ASN A 148 -14.47 -28.58 -14.51
CA ASN A 148 -15.23 -29.61 -13.78
C ASN A 148 -15.10 -29.51 -12.23
N ALA A 149 -14.64 -28.39 -11.71
CA ALA A 149 -14.56 -28.17 -10.27
C ALA A 149 -15.90 -27.73 -9.69
N GLN A 150 -16.19 -28.14 -8.46
CA GLN A 150 -17.34 -27.65 -7.70
C GLN A 150 -16.95 -26.36 -6.98
N VAL A 151 -17.57 -25.25 -7.34
CA VAL A 151 -17.30 -23.92 -6.76
C VAL A 151 -18.59 -23.30 -6.21
N CYS A 152 -18.48 -22.52 -5.14
CA CYS A 152 -19.60 -21.76 -4.62
C CYS A 152 -19.87 -20.52 -5.48
N GLY A 153 -20.98 -20.53 -6.22
CA GLY A 153 -21.46 -19.39 -7.00
C GLY A 153 -22.54 -18.62 -6.26
N MET A 154 -22.52 -17.29 -6.35
CA MET A 154 -23.57 -16.43 -5.79
C MET A 154 -24.83 -16.55 -6.66
N THR A 155 -26.01 -16.73 -6.04
CA THR A 155 -27.26 -16.85 -6.80
C THR A 155 -27.70 -15.52 -7.39
N CYS A 156 -28.23 -15.53 -8.60
CA CYS A 156 -28.71 -14.32 -9.28
C CYS A 156 -30.08 -14.53 -9.94
N ASN A 157 -30.83 -13.43 -10.06
CA ASN A 157 -32.10 -13.36 -10.79
C ASN A 157 -32.41 -11.88 -11.13
N ASP A 158 -33.57 -11.61 -11.74
CA ASP A 158 -33.98 -10.25 -12.10
C ASP A 158 -34.06 -9.27 -10.91
N ALA A 159 -34.18 -9.78 -9.68
CA ALA A 159 -34.21 -8.99 -8.45
C ALA A 159 -32.84 -8.89 -7.75
N ILE A 160 -31.88 -9.76 -8.09
CA ILE A 160 -30.54 -9.83 -7.46
C ILE A 160 -29.49 -9.78 -8.58
N PRO A 161 -29.02 -8.57 -8.97
CA PRO A 161 -28.00 -8.43 -9.99
C PRO A 161 -26.64 -8.93 -9.49
N CYS A 162 -25.83 -9.44 -10.42
CA CYS A 162 -24.46 -9.86 -10.14
C CYS A 162 -23.54 -8.68 -9.79
N PRO A 163 -22.48 -8.91 -8.99
CA PRO A 163 -21.43 -7.91 -8.76
C PRO A 163 -20.74 -7.51 -10.08
N GLN A 164 -20.05 -6.36 -10.08
CA GLN A 164 -19.40 -5.84 -11.28
C GLN A 164 -18.43 -6.86 -11.89
N GLY A 165 -18.57 -7.11 -13.21
CA GLY A 165 -17.73 -8.06 -13.96
C GLY A 165 -18.35 -9.45 -14.14
N ALA A 166 -19.34 -9.81 -13.34
CA ALA A 166 -20.05 -11.07 -13.48
C ALA A 166 -21.39 -10.91 -14.20
N VAL A 167 -21.78 -11.91 -14.98
CA VAL A 167 -23.04 -12.01 -15.70
C VAL A 167 -23.87 -13.14 -15.10
N CYS A 168 -25.18 -12.91 -14.94
CA CYS A 168 -26.07 -13.95 -14.44
C CYS A 168 -26.33 -14.99 -15.56
N ASP A 169 -25.93 -16.24 -15.35
CA ASP A 169 -26.32 -17.33 -16.26
C ASP A 169 -27.75 -17.77 -15.92
N PRO A 170 -28.75 -17.51 -16.79
CA PRO A 170 -30.14 -17.85 -16.50
C PRO A 170 -30.39 -19.35 -16.43
N SER A 171 -29.50 -20.18 -16.97
CA SER A 171 -29.61 -21.65 -16.95
C SER A 171 -29.20 -22.22 -15.60
N LEU A 172 -28.22 -21.58 -14.95
CA LEU A 172 -27.64 -22.02 -13.68
C LEU A 172 -28.15 -21.21 -12.48
N GLY A 173 -28.70 -20.01 -12.72
CA GLY A 173 -29.14 -19.09 -11.68
C GLY A 173 -28.01 -18.57 -10.79
N VAL A 174 -26.78 -18.52 -11.32
CA VAL A 174 -25.58 -18.06 -10.60
C VAL A 174 -24.79 -17.04 -11.42
N CYS A 175 -24.07 -16.18 -10.71
CA CYS A 175 -23.13 -15.23 -11.30
C CYS A 175 -21.88 -15.97 -11.80
N VAL A 176 -21.60 -15.85 -13.08
CA VAL A 176 -20.37 -16.34 -13.71
C VAL A 176 -19.57 -15.16 -14.23
N HIS A 177 -18.25 -15.20 -14.10
CA HIS A 177 -17.39 -14.28 -14.86
C HIS A 177 -17.40 -14.74 -16.31
N GLU A 178 -17.67 -13.82 -17.25
CA GLU A 178 -17.35 -14.11 -18.63
C GLU A 178 -15.84 -14.35 -18.67
N GLU A 179 -15.44 -15.60 -18.89
CA GLU A 179 -14.05 -15.90 -19.20
C GLU A 179 -13.77 -15.04 -20.43
N THR A 180 -12.96 -13.99 -20.23
CA THR A 180 -12.49 -13.17 -21.34
C THR A 180 -11.66 -14.12 -22.17
N VAL A 181 -12.30 -14.82 -23.11
CA VAL A 181 -11.62 -15.64 -24.09
C VAL A 181 -10.60 -14.67 -24.67
N PRO A 182 -9.30 -14.89 -24.44
CA PRO A 182 -8.32 -13.96 -24.94
C PRO A 182 -8.48 -14.01 -26.45
N THR A 183 -9.10 -12.96 -27.00
CA THR A 183 -9.08 -12.74 -28.43
C THR A 183 -7.63 -12.46 -28.73
N SER A 184 -6.90 -13.51 -29.07
CA SER A 184 -5.53 -13.49 -29.53
C SER A 184 -5.55 -12.73 -30.86
N ASN A 185 -5.58 -11.40 -30.82
CA ASN A 185 -5.35 -10.45 -31.92
C ASN A 185 -5.56 -9.02 -31.40
N ALA A 186 -4.65 -8.53 -30.58
CA ALA A 186 -4.33 -7.10 -30.53
C ALA A 186 -2.95 -6.92 -29.93
N ASP A 187 -1.93 -6.95 -30.80
CA ASP A 187 -0.69 -6.22 -30.59
C ASP A 187 -1.03 -4.77 -30.21
N SER A 188 -0.91 -4.43 -28.94
CA SER A 188 -0.84 -3.05 -28.49
C SER A 188 0.04 -3.03 -27.26
N GLY A 189 1.32 -2.72 -27.49
CA GLY A 189 2.32 -2.55 -26.46
C GLY A 189 1.83 -1.54 -25.42
N ALA A 190 1.52 -2.04 -24.24
CA ALA A 190 1.37 -1.24 -23.04
C ALA A 190 2.26 -1.90 -21.98
N SER A 191 3.44 -1.31 -21.81
CA SER A 191 4.27 -1.51 -20.63
C SER A 191 3.50 -1.01 -19.41
N SER A 192 2.72 -1.88 -18.78
CA SER A 192 2.10 -1.60 -17.49
C SER A 192 3.03 -2.07 -16.37
N ASP A 193 4.00 -1.22 -16.08
CA ASP A 193 4.79 -1.30 -14.85
C ASP A 193 3.86 -0.93 -13.68
N GLY A 194 3.13 -1.92 -13.16
CA GLY A 194 2.26 -1.79 -11.99
C GLY A 194 3.06 -1.63 -10.71
N SER A 195 3.79 -0.52 -10.55
CA SER A 195 4.36 -0.14 -9.27
C SER A 195 3.26 0.45 -8.40
N CYS A 196 2.85 -0.24 -7.33
CA CYS A 196 2.07 0.35 -6.24
C CYS A 196 2.93 1.30 -5.38
N GLY A 197 3.70 2.18 -6.03
CA GLY A 197 4.40 3.28 -5.41
C GLY A 197 3.51 4.51 -5.45
N VAL A 198 3.12 5.03 -4.30
CA VAL A 198 2.57 6.38 -4.17
C VAL A 198 3.55 7.37 -4.80
N VAL A 199 3.22 7.85 -6.00
CA VAL A 199 3.95 8.92 -6.67
C VAL A 199 3.74 10.19 -5.85
N SER A 200 4.71 10.56 -5.02
CA SER A 200 4.74 11.90 -4.44
C SER A 200 4.76 12.93 -5.58
N PRO A 201 3.92 13.97 -5.56
CA PRO A 201 3.97 15.01 -6.57
C PRO A 201 5.28 15.79 -6.40
N ARG A 202 6.32 15.42 -7.16
CA ARG A 202 7.45 16.29 -7.42
C ARG A 202 6.94 17.43 -8.30
N GLY A 203 6.51 18.51 -7.65
CA GLY A 203 6.28 19.80 -8.29
C GLY A 203 7.53 20.20 -9.07
N SER A 204 7.47 20.06 -10.40
CA SER A 204 8.46 20.58 -11.32
C SER A 204 8.25 22.07 -11.48
N THR A 205 8.77 22.87 -10.56
CA THR A 205 8.92 24.32 -10.74
C THR A 205 10.07 24.57 -11.70
N LYS A 206 9.79 24.45 -13.00
CA LYS A 206 10.65 24.99 -14.05
C LYS A 206 10.60 26.51 -14.00
N GLY A 207 11.75 27.10 -13.71
CA GLY A 207 12.31 28.26 -14.43
C GLY A 207 11.41 29.49 -14.59
N GLY A 208 11.63 30.47 -13.71
CA GLY A 208 11.18 31.85 -13.90
C GLY A 208 12.16 32.85 -13.28
N LEU A 209 13.46 32.66 -13.50
CA LEU A 209 14.51 33.62 -13.14
C LEU A 209 14.56 34.71 -14.22
N ALA A 210 13.65 35.68 -14.13
CA ALA A 210 13.76 36.93 -14.88
C ALA A 210 13.01 38.06 -14.17
N GLY A 211 13.77 39.05 -13.69
CA GLY A 211 13.27 40.40 -13.46
C GLY A 211 12.93 40.75 -12.01
N LEU A 212 13.92 41.32 -11.31
CA LEU A 212 13.76 42.61 -10.63
C LEU A 212 15.12 43.11 -10.13
N VAL A 213 15.81 43.77 -11.06
CA VAL A 213 16.88 44.72 -10.80
C VAL A 213 16.20 46.08 -10.54
N LEU A 214 16.78 46.85 -9.60
CA LEU A 214 16.50 48.26 -9.25
C LEU A 214 15.56 48.49 -8.06
N LEU A 215 16.15 48.80 -6.90
CA LEU A 215 16.03 50.11 -6.20
C LEU A 215 16.48 49.95 -4.75
N GLY A 216 17.57 50.61 -4.37
CA GLY A 216 18.01 50.63 -2.98
C GLY A 216 19.36 51.28 -2.72
N LEU A 217 19.85 52.15 -3.60
CA LEU A 217 20.93 53.09 -3.26
C LEU A 217 20.29 54.37 -2.72
N GLY A 218 20.61 54.69 -1.47
CA GLY A 218 20.44 56.04 -0.93
C GLY A 218 19.58 56.09 0.32
N LEU A 219 20.24 56.09 1.49
CA LEU A 219 20.01 57.05 2.57
C LEU A 219 20.95 56.74 3.76
N THR A 220 22.27 56.73 3.50
CA THR A 220 23.30 56.84 4.55
C THR A 220 23.98 58.20 4.45
N ALA A 221 23.20 59.27 4.60
CA ALA A 221 23.73 60.60 4.84
C ALA A 221 22.63 61.47 5.46
N LEU A 222 22.54 61.47 6.80
CA LEU A 222 22.13 62.61 7.63
C LEU A 222 21.96 62.16 9.09
N ARG A 223 23.07 61.86 9.76
CA ARG A 223 23.12 61.92 11.23
C ARG A 223 24.50 62.32 11.74
N ARG A 224 24.97 63.47 11.28
CA ARG A 224 26.15 64.14 11.85
C ARG A 224 25.94 65.66 11.85
N ARG A 225 25.26 66.16 12.89
CA ARG A 225 25.45 67.49 13.51
C ARG A 225 24.35 67.80 14.52
N ARG A 226 24.58 67.43 15.78
CA ARG A 226 24.13 68.18 16.96
C ARG A 226 25.05 67.84 18.13
N ARG A 227 26.23 68.47 18.15
CA ARG A 227 26.95 68.99 19.32
C ARG A 227 27.83 70.12 18.83
#